data_AF-A0A1A3BGW3-F1
#
_entry.id   AF-A0A1A3BGW3-F1
#
_cell.length_a   1.000
_cell.length_b   1.000
_cell.length_c   1.000
_cell.angle_alpha   90.00
_cell.angle_beta   90.00
_cell.angle_gamma   90.00
#
_symmetry.space_group_name_H-M   'P 1'
#
loop_
_entity.id
_entity.type
_entity.pdbx_description
1 polymer ?
#
loop_
_entity_poly.entity_id
_entity_poly.type
_entity_poly.pdbx_seq_one_letter_code
_entity_poly.pdbx_strand_id
1 'polypeptide(L)'
;MFDGVDDAGLVDAMVAGAAAESIAAAGRLSAIAELVARHGDGPPDSARWSCDNWDMLAAQVAAAHHISHAKASAQMYLACALRNRLPKIQALLAAGTITVDLARTIVWHTDLIKDPAILARVDTALAADATRYGPLSAAKTATAIDALITRHDPAAARRTRTAMRGRDVIITPATNNTGTATIWGTLSALDAALLDRRLQDMARDVCSADPRTQGQRRADALGALAADGTHLACTCQAPGDGPAPPAPPFPIRPLAPPCPPAPPAPASLPTPLPSTPGTLPPLPPAPPAPPSPYRRPPAPPAPPAPATPPPATASAPEPPLPPAPPAPNSPADPPVPPKPPAPPGVVAVPPAPPAPPLPYNQPP
;
A
#
# COMPACT_ATOMS: atom_id res chain seq x y z
N MET A 1 -3.97 -36.29 -21.59
CA MET A 1 -2.60 -35.69 -21.47
C MET A 1 -1.65 -36.64 -20.77
N PHE A 2 -2.09 -37.35 -19.73
CA PHE A 2 -1.26 -38.35 -19.03
C PHE A 2 -1.80 -39.78 -19.21
N ASP A 3 -2.55 -40.02 -20.28
CA ASP A 3 -3.12 -41.34 -20.58
C ASP A 3 -1.98 -42.31 -20.93
N GLY A 4 -1.88 -43.42 -20.18
CA GLY A 4 -0.82 -44.42 -20.36
C GLY A 4 0.50 -44.14 -19.62
N VAL A 5 0.57 -43.09 -18.80
CA VAL A 5 1.71 -42.83 -17.90
C VAL A 5 1.51 -43.62 -16.59
N ASP A 6 2.56 -44.23 -16.08
CA ASP A 6 2.52 -44.94 -14.79
C ASP A 6 2.58 -43.98 -13.59
N ASP A 7 2.26 -44.46 -12.39
CA ASP A 7 2.21 -43.62 -11.19
C ASP A 7 3.53 -42.90 -10.88
N ALA A 8 4.67 -43.55 -11.17
CA ALA A 8 6.00 -42.94 -11.00
C ALA A 8 6.20 -41.76 -11.97
N GLY A 9 5.85 -41.94 -13.26
CA GLY A 9 5.90 -40.87 -14.24
C GLY A 9 4.94 -39.73 -13.93
N LEU A 10 3.78 -40.01 -13.31
CA LEU A 10 2.88 -38.97 -12.82
C LEU A 10 3.52 -38.16 -11.68
N VAL A 11 4.18 -38.80 -10.73
CA VAL A 11 4.89 -38.12 -9.63
C VAL A 11 6.03 -37.25 -10.17
N ASP A 12 6.82 -37.76 -11.11
CA ASP A 12 7.90 -36.99 -11.75
C ASP A 12 7.35 -35.75 -12.49
N ALA A 13 6.22 -35.91 -13.20
CA ALA A 13 5.55 -34.80 -13.85
C ALA A 13 5.03 -33.76 -12.85
N MET A 14 4.52 -34.19 -11.68
CA MET A 14 4.09 -33.28 -10.60
C MET A 14 5.28 -32.48 -10.04
N VAL A 15 6.42 -33.13 -9.80
CA VAL A 15 7.64 -32.47 -9.30
C VAL A 15 8.18 -31.47 -10.32
N ALA A 16 8.27 -31.88 -11.59
CA ALA A 16 8.71 -30.99 -12.67
C ALA A 16 7.77 -29.80 -12.86
N GLY A 17 6.46 -30.02 -12.77
CA GLY A 17 5.45 -28.96 -12.86
C GLY A 17 5.58 -27.94 -11.73
N ALA A 18 5.75 -28.38 -10.48
CA ALA A 18 5.92 -27.50 -9.33
C ALA A 18 7.20 -26.64 -9.42
N ALA A 19 8.30 -27.24 -9.90
CA ALA A 19 9.53 -26.51 -10.16
C ALA A 19 9.35 -25.48 -11.29
N ALA A 20 8.70 -25.86 -12.39
CA ALA A 20 8.42 -24.97 -13.52
C ALA A 20 7.53 -23.78 -13.11
N GLU A 21 6.51 -24.00 -12.28
CA GLU A 21 5.67 -22.93 -11.73
C GLU A 21 6.51 -21.91 -10.92
N SER A 22 7.38 -22.42 -10.05
CA SER A 22 8.24 -21.60 -9.20
C SER A 22 9.23 -20.77 -10.04
N ILE A 23 9.84 -21.37 -11.06
CA ILE A 23 10.75 -20.68 -12.00
C ILE A 23 10.01 -19.58 -12.77
N ALA A 24 8.83 -19.89 -13.31
CA ALA A 24 8.01 -18.92 -14.05
C ALA A 24 7.57 -17.76 -13.14
N ALA A 25 7.21 -18.06 -11.90
CA ALA A 25 6.88 -17.04 -10.92
C ALA A 25 8.08 -16.16 -10.54
N ALA A 26 9.29 -16.73 -10.44
CA ALA A 26 10.52 -15.97 -10.23
C ALA A 26 10.78 -14.97 -11.37
N GLY A 27 10.61 -15.43 -12.62
CA GLY A 27 10.76 -14.59 -13.80
C GLY A 27 9.75 -13.44 -13.81
N ARG A 28 8.48 -13.74 -13.54
CA ARG A 28 7.42 -12.73 -13.41
C ARG A 28 7.71 -11.71 -12.31
N LEU A 29 8.10 -12.15 -11.12
CA LEU A 29 8.46 -11.25 -10.01
C LEU A 29 9.70 -10.40 -10.33
N SER A 30 10.68 -10.96 -11.03
CA SER A 30 11.87 -10.21 -11.46
C SER A 30 11.51 -9.11 -12.46
N ALA A 31 10.60 -9.38 -13.40
CA ALA A 31 10.07 -8.37 -14.33
C ALA A 31 9.30 -7.26 -13.60
N ILE A 32 8.45 -7.62 -12.63
CA ILE A 32 7.76 -6.63 -11.78
C ILE A 32 8.77 -5.77 -11.01
N ALA A 33 9.79 -6.37 -10.39
CA ALA A 33 10.81 -5.64 -9.65
C ALA A 33 11.61 -4.69 -10.56
N GLU A 34 11.81 -5.05 -11.82
CA GLU A 34 12.44 -4.18 -12.83
C GLU A 34 11.54 -3.03 -13.26
N LEU A 35 10.25 -3.28 -13.46
CA LEU A 35 9.29 -2.21 -13.73
C LEU A 35 9.26 -1.18 -12.59
N VAL A 36 9.23 -1.66 -11.34
CA VAL A 36 9.25 -0.80 -10.15
C VAL A 36 10.58 -0.05 -10.01
N ALA A 37 11.72 -0.70 -10.23
CA ALA A 37 13.00 -0.02 -10.13
C ALA A 37 13.18 1.12 -11.15
N ARG A 38 12.53 1.03 -12.31
CA ARG A 38 12.62 2.05 -13.38
C ARG A 38 11.72 3.27 -13.15
N HIS A 39 10.55 3.07 -12.52
CA HIS A 39 9.50 4.10 -12.48
C HIS A 39 8.98 4.37 -11.06
N GLY A 40 9.44 3.65 -10.04
CA GLY A 40 8.92 3.73 -8.68
C GLY A 40 9.35 5.00 -7.94
N ASP A 41 10.53 5.53 -8.27
CA ASP A 41 11.11 6.71 -7.63
C ASP A 41 10.98 7.96 -8.51
N GLY A 42 10.95 9.14 -7.87
CA GLY A 42 10.92 10.44 -8.54
C GLY A 42 9.54 11.11 -8.56
N PRO A 43 9.43 12.32 -9.16
CA PRO A 43 8.14 12.93 -9.41
C PRO A 43 7.30 12.03 -10.31
N PRO A 44 5.96 12.10 -10.23
CA PRO A 44 5.12 11.27 -11.07
C PRO A 44 5.44 11.51 -12.55
N ASP A 45 5.49 10.43 -13.34
CA ASP A 45 5.83 10.50 -14.79
C ASP A 45 4.93 11.48 -15.54
N SER A 46 3.75 11.77 -14.98
CA SER A 46 2.84 12.79 -15.43
C SER A 46 2.30 13.61 -14.26
N ALA A 47 2.51 14.93 -14.29
CA ALA A 47 1.88 15.88 -13.36
C ALA A 47 0.34 15.89 -13.42
N ARG A 48 -0.26 15.22 -14.41
CA ARG A 48 -1.72 15.06 -14.55
C ARG A 48 -2.26 13.82 -13.84
N TRP A 49 -1.41 12.94 -13.33
CA TRP A 49 -1.87 11.79 -12.57
C TRP A 49 -2.24 12.20 -11.15
N SER A 50 -3.40 11.74 -10.69
CA SER A 50 -3.88 11.97 -9.32
C SER A 50 -3.28 10.98 -8.31
N CYS A 51 -2.57 9.95 -8.79
CA CYS A 51 -1.99 8.88 -7.98
C CYS A 51 -0.45 8.95 -8.00
N ASP A 52 0.19 8.36 -6.99
CA ASP A 52 1.64 8.23 -6.97
C ASP A 52 2.14 7.17 -7.97
N ASN A 53 3.45 7.13 -8.19
CA ASN A 53 4.06 6.17 -9.13
C ASN A 53 3.78 4.72 -8.73
N TRP A 54 3.69 4.43 -7.43
CA TRP A 54 3.41 3.09 -6.95
C TRP A 54 2.00 2.63 -7.37
N ASP A 55 1.00 3.48 -7.17
CA ASP A 55 -0.39 3.21 -7.52
C ASP A 55 -0.58 3.05 -9.03
N MET A 56 0.13 3.85 -9.83
CA MET A 56 0.15 3.70 -11.28
C MET A 56 0.73 2.35 -11.70
N LEU A 57 1.90 1.98 -11.16
CA LEU A 57 2.54 0.70 -11.47
C LEU A 57 1.68 -0.48 -11.02
N ALA A 58 1.04 -0.38 -9.86
CA ALA A 58 0.10 -1.38 -9.37
C ALA A 58 -1.11 -1.53 -10.29
N ALA A 59 -1.61 -0.45 -10.90
CA ALA A 59 -2.66 -0.53 -11.92
C ALA A 59 -2.17 -1.23 -13.20
N GLN A 60 -0.95 -0.96 -13.67
CA GLN A 60 -0.37 -1.67 -14.82
C GLN A 60 -0.21 -3.17 -14.56
N VAL A 61 0.35 -3.54 -13.41
CA VAL A 61 0.53 -4.95 -13.01
C VAL A 61 -0.83 -5.64 -12.83
N ALA A 62 -1.81 -4.95 -12.24
CA ALA A 62 -3.17 -5.46 -12.09
C ALA A 62 -3.82 -5.77 -13.44
N ALA A 63 -3.70 -4.87 -14.41
CA ALA A 63 -4.22 -5.06 -15.76
C ALA A 63 -3.49 -6.22 -16.48
N ALA A 64 -2.17 -6.30 -16.38
CA ALA A 64 -1.37 -7.35 -17.02
C ALA A 64 -1.62 -8.75 -16.47
N HIS A 65 -2.07 -8.87 -15.21
CA HIS A 65 -2.30 -10.16 -14.55
C HIS A 65 -3.78 -10.47 -14.30
N HIS A 66 -4.70 -9.58 -14.69
CA HIS A 66 -6.13 -9.70 -14.39
C HIS A 66 -6.42 -9.92 -12.89
N ILE A 67 -5.73 -9.17 -12.03
CA ILE A 67 -5.89 -9.22 -10.56
C ILE A 67 -6.33 -7.87 -10.00
N SER A 68 -6.74 -7.83 -8.73
CA SER A 68 -7.04 -6.56 -8.07
C SER A 68 -5.77 -5.74 -7.85
N HIS A 69 -5.94 -4.41 -7.80
CA HIS A 69 -4.87 -3.46 -7.48
C HIS A 69 -4.12 -3.82 -6.20
N ALA A 70 -4.84 -4.19 -5.13
CA ALA A 70 -4.23 -4.63 -3.87
C ALA A 70 -3.35 -5.88 -4.03
N LYS A 71 -3.77 -6.86 -4.85
CA LYS A 71 -2.96 -8.05 -5.14
C LYS A 71 -1.72 -7.70 -5.96
N ALA A 72 -1.85 -6.78 -6.92
CA ALA A 72 -0.73 -6.28 -7.70
C ALA A 72 0.30 -5.55 -6.83
N SER A 73 -0.15 -4.65 -5.97
CA SER A 73 0.69 -3.96 -4.98
C SER A 73 1.42 -4.94 -4.07
N ALA A 74 0.74 -5.98 -3.55
CA ALA A 74 1.39 -7.03 -2.77
C ALA A 74 2.45 -7.83 -3.57
N GLN A 75 2.21 -8.09 -4.86
CA GLN A 75 3.21 -8.71 -5.73
C GLN A 75 4.42 -7.80 -5.98
N MET A 76 4.22 -6.49 -6.12
CA MET A 76 5.30 -5.51 -6.25
C MET A 76 6.17 -5.46 -5.00
N TYR A 77 5.56 -5.46 -3.80
CA TYR A 77 6.31 -5.56 -2.54
C TYR A 77 7.15 -6.84 -2.47
N LEU A 78 6.56 -7.99 -2.78
CA LEU A 78 7.26 -9.27 -2.81
C LEU A 78 8.43 -9.24 -3.81
N ALA A 79 8.19 -8.73 -5.01
CA ALA A 79 9.18 -8.59 -6.07
C ALA A 79 10.37 -7.72 -5.65
N CYS A 80 10.11 -6.54 -5.08
CA CYS A 80 11.15 -5.63 -4.61
C CYS A 80 11.95 -6.22 -3.44
N ALA A 81 11.27 -6.91 -2.50
CA ALA A 81 11.95 -7.55 -1.38
C ALA A 81 12.89 -8.67 -1.85
N LEU A 82 12.44 -9.53 -2.75
CA LEU A 82 13.30 -10.60 -3.30
C LEU A 82 14.50 -10.03 -4.04
N ARG A 83 14.31 -8.98 -4.86
CA ARG A 83 15.38 -8.34 -5.61
C ARG A 83 16.40 -7.63 -4.72
N ASN A 84 15.92 -6.80 -3.79
CA ASN A 84 16.77 -5.81 -3.12
C ASN A 84 17.24 -6.27 -1.73
N ARG A 85 16.51 -7.21 -1.11
CA ARG A 85 16.74 -7.62 0.29
C ARG A 85 17.16 -9.07 0.45
N LEU A 86 16.60 -9.98 -0.35
CA LEU A 86 16.77 -11.43 -0.22
C LEU A 86 17.18 -12.11 -1.54
N PRO A 87 18.31 -11.69 -2.15
CA PRO A 87 18.73 -12.19 -3.46
C PRO A 87 19.02 -13.70 -3.47
N LYS A 88 19.44 -14.31 -2.36
CA LYS A 88 19.68 -15.75 -2.31
C LYS A 88 18.37 -16.54 -2.32
N ILE A 89 17.35 -16.07 -1.61
CA ILE A 89 16.00 -16.65 -1.70
C ILE A 89 15.43 -16.47 -3.11
N GLN A 90 15.65 -15.32 -3.76
CA GLN A 90 15.25 -15.13 -5.16
C GLN A 90 15.92 -16.16 -6.08
N ALA A 91 17.22 -16.43 -5.89
CA ALA A 91 17.95 -17.42 -6.69
C ALA A 91 17.38 -18.83 -6.51
N LEU A 92 16.98 -19.22 -5.29
CA LEU A 92 16.34 -20.52 -5.04
C LEU A 92 14.96 -20.62 -5.68
N LEU A 93 14.19 -19.53 -5.68
CA LEU A 93 12.89 -19.48 -6.38
C LEU A 93 13.10 -19.60 -7.90
N ALA A 94 14.10 -18.90 -8.45
CA ALA A 94 14.47 -18.96 -9.86
C ALA A 94 15.05 -20.32 -10.29
N ALA A 95 15.56 -21.11 -9.35
CA ALA A 95 15.97 -22.50 -9.56
C ALA A 95 14.83 -23.51 -9.37
N GLY A 96 13.63 -23.06 -9.00
CA GLY A 96 12.48 -23.94 -8.71
C GLY A 96 12.64 -24.78 -7.44
N THR A 97 13.59 -24.44 -6.57
CA THR A 97 13.90 -25.21 -5.35
C THR A 97 12.91 -24.91 -4.23
N ILE A 98 12.36 -23.69 -4.20
CA ILE A 98 11.34 -23.26 -3.23
C ILE A 98 10.11 -22.75 -3.95
N THR A 99 8.96 -22.83 -3.29
CA THR A 99 7.71 -22.29 -3.79
C THR A 99 7.58 -20.79 -3.51
N VAL A 100 6.71 -20.11 -4.28
CA VAL A 100 6.38 -18.68 -4.08
C VAL A 100 5.82 -18.42 -2.67
N ASP A 101 5.06 -19.36 -2.12
CA ASP A 101 4.47 -19.20 -0.79
C ASP A 101 5.52 -19.27 0.33
N LEU A 102 6.52 -20.14 0.20
CA LEU A 102 7.66 -20.15 1.12
C LEU A 102 8.46 -18.85 1.01
N ALA A 103 8.75 -18.39 -0.22
CA ALA A 103 9.44 -17.12 -0.44
C ALA A 103 8.66 -15.94 0.16
N ARG A 104 7.33 -15.90 0.00
CA ARG A 104 6.46 -14.87 0.61
C ARG A 104 6.51 -14.90 2.13
N THR A 105 6.47 -16.09 2.72
CA THR A 105 6.59 -16.28 4.17
C THR A 105 7.94 -15.74 4.68
N ILE A 106 9.03 -16.08 4.00
CA ILE A 106 10.37 -15.59 4.36
C ILE A 106 10.45 -14.06 4.27
N VAL A 107 9.94 -13.46 3.19
CA VAL A 107 9.90 -12.00 3.02
C VAL A 107 9.11 -11.33 4.15
N TRP A 108 7.96 -11.87 4.51
CA TRP A 108 7.13 -11.34 5.59
C TRP A 108 7.87 -11.32 6.94
N HIS A 109 8.50 -12.43 7.31
CA HIS A 109 9.17 -12.55 8.60
C HIS A 109 10.47 -11.74 8.69
N THR A 110 11.14 -11.50 7.57
CA THR A 110 12.38 -10.70 7.53
C THR A 110 12.14 -9.20 7.46
N ASP A 111 10.89 -8.75 7.34
CA ASP A 111 10.56 -7.36 7.07
C ASP A 111 11.09 -6.39 8.13
N LEU A 112 11.07 -6.78 9.41
CA LEU A 112 11.50 -5.96 10.54
C LEU A 112 13.02 -5.90 10.77
N ILE A 113 13.82 -6.59 9.94
CA ILE A 113 15.28 -6.50 9.96
C ILE A 113 15.70 -5.25 9.18
N LYS A 114 16.25 -4.25 9.91
CA LYS A 114 16.63 -2.95 9.34
C LYS A 114 18.10 -2.86 8.94
N ASP A 115 18.97 -3.64 9.58
CA ASP A 115 20.40 -3.64 9.29
C ASP A 115 20.69 -4.51 8.05
N PRO A 116 21.21 -3.94 6.94
CA PRO A 116 21.50 -4.68 5.71
C PRO A 116 22.52 -5.82 5.91
N ALA A 117 23.50 -5.65 6.79
CA ALA A 117 24.53 -6.66 7.03
C ALA A 117 23.99 -7.86 7.83
N ILE A 118 23.07 -7.59 8.77
CA ILE A 118 22.30 -8.66 9.43
C ILE A 118 21.41 -9.37 8.42
N LEU A 119 20.69 -8.61 7.59
CA LEU A 119 19.77 -9.16 6.60
C LEU A 119 20.47 -10.08 5.60
N ALA A 120 21.65 -9.69 5.10
CA ALA A 120 22.44 -10.54 4.20
C ALA A 120 22.89 -11.86 4.86
N ARG A 121 23.21 -11.84 6.15
CA ARG A 121 23.53 -13.07 6.91
C ARG A 121 22.29 -13.95 7.10
N VAL A 122 21.14 -13.35 7.38
CA VAL A 122 19.85 -14.04 7.51
C VAL A 122 19.43 -14.65 6.17
N ASP A 123 19.54 -13.91 5.05
CA ASP A 123 19.28 -14.41 3.69
C ASP A 123 20.14 -15.64 3.38
N THR A 124 21.43 -15.59 3.76
CA THR A 124 22.36 -16.72 3.60
C THR A 124 21.93 -17.94 4.42
N ALA A 125 21.58 -17.73 5.69
CA ALA A 125 21.20 -18.82 6.58
C ALA A 125 19.84 -19.43 6.17
N LEU A 126 18.87 -18.61 5.79
CA LEU A 126 17.57 -19.06 5.28
C LEU A 126 17.70 -19.83 3.98
N ALA A 127 18.58 -19.39 3.08
CA ALA A 127 18.85 -20.10 1.83
C ALA A 127 19.50 -21.47 2.08
N ALA A 128 20.40 -21.59 3.06
CA ALA A 128 21.00 -22.87 3.44
C ALA A 128 19.96 -23.85 4.03
N ASP A 129 19.00 -23.34 4.80
CA ASP A 129 17.95 -24.14 5.43
C ASP A 129 16.70 -24.34 4.54
N ALA A 130 16.67 -23.80 3.32
CA ALA A 130 15.46 -23.64 2.52
C ALA A 130 14.70 -24.96 2.25
N THR A 131 15.44 -26.04 1.95
CA THR A 131 14.86 -27.36 1.65
C THR A 131 14.21 -28.01 2.87
N ARG A 132 14.61 -27.61 4.08
CA ARG A 132 14.03 -28.10 5.34
C ARG A 132 12.62 -27.57 5.58
N TYR A 133 12.28 -26.42 5.01
CA TYR A 133 10.98 -25.78 5.25
C TYR A 133 9.83 -26.38 4.43
N GLY A 134 10.12 -26.97 3.26
CA GLY A 134 9.10 -27.49 2.34
C GLY A 134 8.10 -28.48 2.97
N PRO A 135 8.57 -29.50 3.71
CA PRO A 135 7.69 -30.49 4.36
C PRO A 135 6.99 -29.99 5.64
N LEU A 136 7.31 -28.79 6.12
CA LEU A 136 6.75 -28.26 7.36
C LEU A 136 5.41 -27.57 7.13
N SER A 137 4.53 -27.61 8.13
CA SER A 137 3.33 -26.77 8.11
C SER A 137 3.71 -25.29 8.17
N ALA A 138 2.85 -24.41 7.65
CA ALA A 138 3.08 -22.96 7.65
C ALA A 138 3.45 -22.42 9.04
N ALA A 139 2.79 -22.87 10.11
CA ALA A 139 3.09 -22.46 11.48
C ALA A 139 4.47 -22.93 11.98
N LYS A 140 4.88 -24.15 11.62
CA LYS A 140 6.23 -24.66 11.95
C LYS A 140 7.31 -23.93 11.17
N THR A 141 7.07 -23.64 9.89
CA THR A 141 7.96 -22.84 9.04
C THR A 141 8.14 -21.44 9.61
N ALA A 142 7.04 -20.75 9.94
CA ALA A 142 7.07 -19.43 10.59
C ALA A 142 7.90 -19.45 11.88
N THR A 143 7.64 -20.43 12.76
CA THR A 143 8.38 -20.59 14.03
C THR A 143 9.87 -20.83 13.80
N ALA A 144 10.23 -21.65 12.81
CA ALA A 144 11.62 -21.96 12.49
C ALA A 144 12.36 -20.74 11.93
N ILE A 145 11.71 -19.96 11.05
CA ILE A 145 12.24 -18.70 10.52
C ILE A 145 12.41 -17.69 11.64
N ASP A 146 11.42 -17.49 12.51
CA ASP A 146 11.50 -16.57 13.64
C ASP A 146 12.61 -16.94 14.62
N ALA A 147 12.81 -18.24 14.87
CA ALA A 147 13.92 -18.72 15.70
C ALA A 147 15.28 -18.42 15.05
N LEU A 148 15.39 -18.56 13.73
CA LEU A 148 16.61 -18.20 12.99
C LEU A 148 16.85 -16.68 13.06
N ILE A 149 15.85 -15.87 12.76
CA ILE A 149 15.94 -14.41 12.83
C ILE A 149 16.34 -13.97 14.24
N THR A 150 15.74 -14.54 15.29
CA THR A 150 16.06 -14.19 16.68
C THR A 150 17.52 -14.48 17.05
N ARG A 151 18.15 -15.51 16.47
CA ARG A 151 19.58 -15.80 16.68
C ARG A 151 20.49 -14.74 16.05
N HIS A 152 20.10 -14.18 14.91
CA HIS A 152 20.89 -13.17 14.20
C HIS A 152 20.58 -11.73 14.61
N ASP A 153 19.32 -11.43 14.92
CA ASP A 153 18.82 -10.13 15.35
C ASP A 153 17.80 -10.28 16.49
N PRO A 154 18.27 -10.40 17.74
CA PRO A 154 17.39 -10.36 18.91
C PRO A 154 16.59 -9.06 19.00
N ALA A 155 17.08 -7.96 18.42
CA ALA A 155 16.38 -6.69 18.41
C ALA A 155 15.21 -6.68 17.42
N ALA A 156 15.25 -7.43 16.31
CA ALA A 156 14.09 -7.65 15.46
C ALA A 156 12.96 -8.34 16.23
N ALA A 157 13.27 -9.39 16.98
CA ALA A 157 12.29 -10.08 17.82
C ALA A 157 11.71 -9.17 18.92
N ARG A 158 12.52 -8.24 19.45
CA ARG A 158 12.02 -7.18 20.36
C ARG A 158 11.11 -6.22 19.62
N ARG A 159 11.45 -5.76 18.40
CA ARG A 159 10.60 -4.88 17.59
C ARG A 159 9.22 -5.50 17.32
N THR A 160 9.15 -6.80 17.00
CA THR A 160 7.87 -7.51 16.84
C THR A 160 7.01 -7.48 18.11
N ARG A 161 7.61 -7.74 19.28
CA ARG A 161 6.90 -7.69 20.57
C ARG A 161 6.53 -6.27 20.99
N THR A 162 7.41 -5.30 20.71
CA THR A 162 7.19 -3.90 21.04
C THR A 162 6.17 -3.27 20.11
N ALA A 163 6.03 -3.69 18.84
CA ALA A 163 5.05 -3.14 17.90
C ALA A 163 3.62 -3.19 18.45
N MET A 164 3.23 -4.28 19.14
CA MET A 164 1.92 -4.37 19.79
C MET A 164 1.80 -3.54 21.08
N ARG A 165 2.91 -3.31 21.79
CA ARG A 165 2.92 -2.49 23.02
C ARG A 165 3.08 -1.00 22.75
N GLY A 166 3.67 -0.63 21.61
CA GLY A 166 3.85 0.73 21.12
C GLY A 166 2.80 1.11 20.08
N ARG A 167 1.65 0.42 20.08
CA ARG A 167 0.47 0.88 19.35
C ARG A 167 0.03 2.20 19.95
N ASP A 168 -0.07 3.22 19.11
CA ASP A 168 -0.43 4.57 19.49
C ASP A 168 -1.19 5.24 18.35
N VAL A 169 -2.04 6.21 18.67
CA VAL A 169 -2.76 7.04 17.71
C VAL A 169 -2.52 8.50 18.10
N ILE A 170 -1.83 9.21 17.22
CA ILE A 170 -1.42 10.60 17.42
C ILE A 170 -2.25 11.49 16.50
N ILE A 171 -2.97 12.43 17.10
CA ILE A 171 -3.70 13.49 16.39
C ILE A 171 -2.89 14.77 16.55
N THR A 172 -2.33 15.25 15.45
CA THR A 172 -1.61 16.51 15.39
C THR A 172 -2.59 17.62 14.99
N PRO A 173 -2.86 18.61 15.85
CA PRO A 173 -3.75 19.72 15.53
C PRO A 173 -3.32 20.47 14.27
N ALA A 174 -4.28 21.09 13.59
CA ALA A 174 -4.01 21.95 12.44
C ALA A 174 -3.02 23.05 12.85
N THR A 175 -1.83 23.05 12.25
CA THR A 175 -0.80 24.07 12.51
C THR A 175 -1.00 25.31 11.65
N ASN A 176 -1.93 25.24 10.70
CA ASN A 176 -2.30 26.25 9.72
C ASN A 176 -3.81 26.47 9.70
N ASN A 177 -4.25 27.58 9.09
CA ASN A 177 -5.66 27.97 9.03
C ASN A 177 -6.50 27.15 8.02
N THR A 178 -6.07 25.93 7.66
CA THR A 178 -6.76 25.09 6.67
C THR A 178 -7.90 24.27 7.26
N GLY A 179 -8.06 24.26 8.58
CA GLY A 179 -9.14 23.53 9.26
C GLY A 179 -8.97 22.00 9.27
N THR A 180 -7.78 21.48 8.95
CA THR A 180 -7.51 20.03 8.84
C THR A 180 -6.44 19.58 9.83
N ALA A 181 -6.71 18.53 10.60
CA ALA A 181 -5.74 17.89 11.49
C ALA A 181 -5.17 16.60 10.86
N THR A 182 -3.94 16.23 11.23
CA THR A 182 -3.34 14.96 10.78
C THR A 182 -3.51 13.91 11.86
N ILE A 183 -4.05 12.75 11.50
CA ILE A 183 -4.10 11.56 12.35
C ILE A 183 -3.17 10.49 11.77
N TRP A 184 -2.35 9.88 12.61
CA TRP A 184 -1.52 8.74 12.24
C TRP A 184 -1.29 7.85 13.46
N GLY A 185 -1.02 6.58 13.22
CA GLY A 185 -0.86 5.63 14.32
C GLY A 185 -0.67 4.20 13.87
N THR A 186 -0.46 3.32 14.84
CA THR A 186 -0.33 1.88 14.65
C THR A 186 -1.35 1.16 15.51
N LEU A 187 -2.16 0.32 14.88
CA LEU A 187 -3.17 -0.51 15.54
C LEU A 187 -2.77 -1.99 15.45
N SER A 188 -3.49 -2.88 16.15
CA SER A 188 -3.32 -4.30 15.83
C SER A 188 -3.86 -4.57 14.43
N ALA A 189 -3.35 -5.58 13.75
CA ALA A 189 -3.84 -5.94 12.42
C ALA A 189 -5.36 -6.21 12.40
N LEU A 190 -5.88 -6.82 13.47
CA LEU A 190 -7.32 -7.06 13.63
C LEU A 190 -8.10 -5.75 13.77
N ASP A 191 -7.69 -4.87 14.69
CA ASP A 191 -8.37 -3.60 14.93
C ASP A 191 -8.30 -2.68 13.70
N ALA A 192 -7.15 -2.65 13.02
CA ALA A 192 -6.96 -1.89 11.79
C ALA A 192 -7.89 -2.38 10.67
N ALA A 193 -8.01 -3.70 10.48
CA ALA A 193 -8.88 -4.28 9.46
C ALA A 193 -10.37 -4.05 9.78
N LEU A 194 -10.76 -4.12 11.06
CA LEU A 194 -12.11 -3.80 11.50
C LEU A 194 -12.44 -2.32 11.27
N LEU A 195 -11.53 -1.42 11.65
CA LEU A 195 -11.70 0.01 11.43
C LEU A 195 -11.79 0.35 9.94
N ASP A 196 -10.86 -0.18 9.12
CA ASP A 196 -10.85 0.04 7.68
C ASP A 196 -12.16 -0.40 7.02
N ARG A 197 -12.61 -1.61 7.34
CA ARG A 197 -13.90 -2.14 6.86
C ARG A 197 -15.05 -1.25 7.29
N ARG A 198 -15.09 -0.84 8.57
CA ARG A 198 -16.17 -0.01 9.10
C ARG A 198 -16.25 1.34 8.40
N LEU A 199 -15.11 2.00 8.19
CA LEU A 199 -15.03 3.28 7.48
C LEU A 199 -15.41 3.13 6.00
N GLN A 200 -15.00 2.03 5.37
CA GLN A 200 -15.35 1.71 3.99
C GLN A 200 -16.85 1.50 3.82
N ASP A 201 -17.48 0.76 4.75
CA ASP A 201 -18.91 0.48 4.74
C ASP A 201 -19.71 1.78 4.94
N MET A 202 -19.38 2.59 5.96
CA MET A 202 -20.02 3.89 6.19
C MET A 202 -19.85 4.86 5.01
N ALA A 203 -18.68 4.86 4.37
CA ALA A 203 -18.42 5.73 3.22
C ALA A 203 -19.16 5.29 1.94
N ARG A 204 -19.61 4.02 1.86
CA ARG A 204 -20.43 3.49 0.76
C ARG A 204 -21.93 3.59 1.01
N ASP A 205 -22.34 3.75 2.25
CA ASP A 205 -23.74 3.82 2.69
C ASP A 205 -24.43 5.15 2.34
N VAL A 206 -23.69 6.10 1.77
CA VAL A 206 -24.25 7.36 1.26
C VAL A 206 -24.83 7.20 -0.15
N CYS A 207 -25.73 8.10 -0.49
CA CYS A 207 -26.39 8.13 -1.79
C CYS A 207 -25.41 8.35 -2.96
N SER A 208 -25.76 7.85 -4.16
CA SER A 208 -24.92 8.00 -5.36
C SER A 208 -24.71 9.46 -5.78
N ALA A 209 -25.64 10.34 -5.41
CA ALA A 209 -25.61 11.78 -5.65
C ALA A 209 -24.75 12.56 -4.63
N ASP A 210 -24.08 11.90 -3.67
CA ASP A 210 -23.21 12.62 -2.73
C ASP A 210 -22.01 13.23 -3.46
N PRO A 211 -21.80 14.57 -3.37
CA PRO A 211 -20.75 15.25 -4.12
C PRO A 211 -19.33 14.95 -3.61
N ARG A 212 -19.19 14.35 -2.42
CA ARG A 212 -17.88 14.06 -1.82
C ARG A 212 -17.21 12.88 -2.52
N THR A 213 -15.89 12.95 -2.64
CA THR A 213 -15.06 11.83 -3.10
C THR A 213 -15.04 10.69 -2.07
N GLN A 214 -14.66 9.48 -2.48
CA GLN A 214 -14.54 8.33 -1.57
C GLN A 214 -13.56 8.61 -0.41
N GLY A 215 -12.48 9.35 -0.65
CA GLY A 215 -11.52 9.75 0.37
C GLY A 215 -12.12 10.71 1.40
N GLN A 216 -12.87 11.71 0.94
CA GLN A 216 -13.60 12.64 1.81
C GLN A 216 -14.68 11.93 2.62
N ARG A 217 -15.48 11.05 2.01
CA ARG A 217 -16.50 10.25 2.72
C ARG A 217 -15.88 9.36 3.80
N ARG A 218 -14.71 8.76 3.53
CA ARG A 218 -13.99 7.97 4.55
C ARG A 218 -13.48 8.84 5.71
N ALA A 219 -12.99 10.05 5.43
CA ALA A 219 -12.58 10.98 6.47
C ALA A 219 -13.77 11.43 7.33
N ASP A 220 -14.90 11.77 6.71
CA ASP A 220 -16.12 12.15 7.43
C ASP A 220 -16.73 10.97 8.20
N ALA A 221 -16.64 9.75 7.65
CA ALA A 221 -17.06 8.54 8.35
C ALA A 221 -16.27 8.30 9.64
N LEU A 222 -14.97 8.64 9.66
CA LEU A 222 -14.16 8.56 10.88
C LEU A 222 -14.64 9.58 11.92
N GLY A 223 -15.00 10.79 11.49
CA GLY A 223 -15.61 11.80 12.35
C GLY A 223 -16.97 11.37 12.91
N ALA A 224 -17.84 10.82 12.05
CA ALA A 224 -19.14 10.29 12.45
C ALA A 224 -19.00 9.14 13.45
N LEU A 225 -18.06 8.22 13.21
CA LEU A 225 -17.76 7.11 14.11
C LEU A 225 -17.25 7.59 15.48
N ALA A 226 -16.42 8.64 15.49
CA ALA A 226 -15.92 9.24 16.74
C ALA A 226 -17.01 9.96 17.55
N ALA A 227 -18.11 10.35 16.90
CA ALA A 227 -19.31 10.91 17.52
C ALA A 227 -20.38 9.84 17.82
N ASP A 228 -19.98 8.57 17.97
CA ASP A 228 -20.84 7.39 18.20
C ASP A 228 -21.86 7.13 17.07
N GLY A 229 -21.67 7.72 15.90
CA GLY A 229 -22.51 7.54 14.73
C GLY A 229 -22.27 6.19 14.04
N THR A 230 -23.36 5.55 13.61
CA THR A 230 -23.30 4.26 12.91
C THR A 230 -23.39 4.37 11.39
N HIS A 231 -23.76 5.54 10.88
CA HIS A 231 -23.96 5.84 9.47
C HIS A 231 -23.41 7.22 9.13
N LEU A 232 -23.05 7.45 7.86
CA LEU A 232 -22.66 8.76 7.36
C LEU A 232 -23.86 9.41 6.66
N ALA A 233 -24.25 10.61 7.08
CA ALA A 233 -25.32 11.34 6.40
C ALA A 233 -24.87 11.83 5.01
N CYS A 234 -25.73 11.69 3.99
CA CYS A 234 -25.49 12.24 2.65
C CYS A 234 -25.50 13.78 2.71
N THR A 235 -24.67 14.46 1.92
CA THR A 235 -24.66 15.95 1.82
C THR A 235 -25.33 16.47 0.54
N CYS A 236 -26.02 15.60 -0.18
CA CYS A 236 -26.78 16.00 -1.36
C CYS A 236 -27.92 16.96 -0.96
N GLN A 237 -28.15 17.98 -1.79
CA GLN A 237 -29.26 18.94 -1.60
C GLN A 237 -30.58 18.44 -2.23
N ALA A 238 -30.69 17.15 -2.54
CA ALA A 238 -31.89 16.57 -3.14
C ALA A 238 -32.94 16.26 -2.06
N PRO A 239 -34.20 16.71 -2.22
CA PRO A 239 -35.28 16.35 -1.30
C PRO A 239 -35.75 14.91 -1.58
N GLY A 240 -35.54 13.99 -0.63
CA GLY A 240 -36.21 12.68 -0.63
C GLY A 240 -35.35 11.44 -0.37
N ASP A 241 -34.02 11.53 -0.45
CA ASP A 241 -33.16 10.35 -0.30
C ASP A 241 -32.58 10.27 1.12
N GLY A 242 -33.35 9.65 2.02
CA GLY A 242 -32.80 9.11 3.27
C GLY A 242 -31.78 7.99 2.99
N PRO A 243 -31.03 7.52 4.01
CA PRO A 243 -29.98 6.52 3.83
C PRO A 243 -30.52 5.30 3.06
N ALA A 244 -29.71 4.81 2.12
CA ALA A 244 -30.06 3.59 1.38
C ALA A 244 -30.33 2.45 2.39
N PRO A 245 -31.32 1.58 2.15
CA PRO A 245 -31.55 0.46 3.05
C PRO A 245 -30.29 -0.41 3.10
N PRO A 246 -29.87 -0.88 4.29
CA PRO A 246 -28.66 -1.66 4.44
C PRO A 246 -28.76 -2.91 3.55
N ALA A 247 -27.72 -3.16 2.75
CA ALA A 247 -27.60 -4.41 2.02
C ALA A 247 -27.66 -5.59 3.02
N PRO A 248 -28.39 -6.68 2.70
CA PRO A 248 -28.57 -7.77 3.65
C PRO A 248 -27.23 -8.37 4.05
N PRO A 249 -27.04 -8.76 5.32
CA PRO A 249 -25.78 -9.32 5.79
C PRO A 249 -25.50 -10.63 5.04
N PHE A 250 -24.36 -10.68 4.35
CA PHE A 250 -23.83 -11.94 3.84
C PHE A 250 -23.55 -12.86 5.04
N PRO A 251 -24.07 -14.10 5.08
CA PRO A 251 -23.85 -14.98 6.21
C PRO A 251 -22.35 -15.31 6.30
N ILE A 252 -21.74 -14.89 7.40
CA ILE A 252 -20.41 -15.34 7.81
C ILE A 252 -20.57 -16.78 8.27
N ARG A 253 -20.07 -17.75 7.49
CA ARG A 253 -19.89 -19.12 7.96
C ARG A 253 -18.58 -19.19 8.73
N PRO A 254 -18.58 -19.32 10.07
CA PRO A 254 -17.35 -19.51 10.82
C PRO A 254 -16.73 -20.86 10.39
N LEU A 255 -15.54 -20.79 9.82
CA LEU A 255 -14.71 -21.97 9.60
C LEU A 255 -14.00 -22.27 10.93
N ALA A 256 -14.62 -23.16 11.72
CA ALA A 256 -14.14 -23.87 12.92
C ALA A 256 -14.90 -23.53 14.23
N PRO A 257 -15.32 -24.54 15.01
CA PRO A 257 -15.83 -24.35 16.36
C PRO A 257 -14.68 -23.95 17.33
N PRO A 258 -14.98 -23.16 18.39
CA PRO A 258 -13.99 -22.80 19.40
C PRO A 258 -13.50 -24.04 20.17
N CYS A 259 -12.18 -24.13 20.35
CA CYS A 259 -11.54 -25.13 21.20
C CYS A 259 -11.91 -24.90 22.68
N PRO A 260 -12.30 -25.93 23.46
CA PRO A 260 -12.60 -25.77 24.88
C PRO A 260 -11.34 -25.38 25.68
N PRO A 261 -11.50 -24.60 26.76
CA PRO A 261 -10.37 -24.19 27.60
C PRO A 261 -9.74 -25.40 28.32
N ALA A 262 -8.41 -25.44 28.32
CA ALA A 262 -7.62 -26.45 29.04
C ALA A 262 -7.76 -26.32 30.57
N PRO A 263 -7.72 -27.43 31.33
CA PRO A 263 -7.83 -27.42 32.78
C PRO A 263 -6.60 -26.77 33.46
N PRO A 264 -6.76 -26.19 34.66
CA PRO A 264 -5.66 -25.52 35.36
C PRO A 264 -4.62 -26.52 35.88
N ALA A 265 -3.34 -26.21 35.62
CA ALA A 265 -2.20 -26.92 36.18
C ALA A 265 -1.99 -26.55 37.68
N PRO A 266 -1.50 -27.48 38.52
CA PRO A 266 -1.44 -27.30 39.96
C PRO A 266 -0.38 -26.28 40.41
N ALA A 267 -0.74 -25.57 41.47
CA ALA A 267 0.05 -24.55 42.14
C ALA A 267 1.32 -25.14 42.78
N SER A 268 2.48 -24.58 42.44
CA SER A 268 3.68 -24.56 43.29
C SER A 268 4.73 -23.62 42.70
N LEU A 269 4.80 -22.39 43.22
CA LEU A 269 6.04 -21.61 43.23
C LEU A 269 6.17 -20.89 44.58
N PRO A 270 7.39 -20.83 45.15
CA PRO A 270 7.63 -20.32 46.50
C PRO A 270 7.55 -18.79 46.58
N THR A 271 7.10 -18.31 47.73
CA THR A 271 6.98 -16.90 48.12
C THR A 271 8.33 -16.19 48.16
N PRO A 272 8.50 -14.99 47.56
CA PRO A 272 9.58 -14.07 47.90
C PRO A 272 9.10 -12.98 48.89
N LEU A 273 10.03 -12.60 49.78
CA LEU A 273 9.95 -11.64 50.91
C LEU A 273 9.44 -10.23 50.56
N PRO A 274 8.98 -9.44 51.56
CA PRO A 274 8.49 -8.07 51.35
C PRO A 274 9.65 -7.11 51.09
N SER A 275 9.59 -6.38 49.98
CA SER A 275 10.52 -5.30 49.65
C SER A 275 9.82 -3.95 49.83
N THR A 276 10.45 -3.09 50.63
CA THR A 276 10.06 -1.73 50.99
C THR A 276 9.87 -0.80 49.77
N PRO A 277 9.01 0.23 49.86
CA PRO A 277 8.77 1.17 48.77
C PRO A 277 9.96 2.14 48.63
N GLY A 278 10.87 1.84 47.71
CA GLY A 278 11.89 2.78 47.25
C GLY A 278 11.32 3.71 46.18
N THR A 279 11.33 5.01 46.45
CA THR A 279 11.03 6.08 45.50
C THR A 279 11.92 5.96 44.25
N LEU A 280 11.29 5.78 43.08
CA LEU A 280 12.00 5.81 41.79
C LEU A 280 12.46 7.25 41.49
N PRO A 281 13.72 7.48 41.10
CA PRO A 281 14.14 8.78 40.58
C PRO A 281 13.45 9.07 39.23
N PRO A 282 13.21 10.36 38.89
CA PRO A 282 12.53 10.73 37.66
C PRO A 282 13.31 10.29 36.42
N LEU A 283 12.58 9.76 35.43
CA LEU A 283 13.11 9.29 34.16
C LEU A 283 13.73 10.49 33.39
N PRO A 284 14.95 10.36 32.83
CA PRO A 284 15.51 11.40 31.97
C PRO A 284 14.65 11.59 30.70
N PRO A 285 14.63 12.80 30.12
CA PRO A 285 13.85 13.08 28.91
C PRO A 285 14.25 12.16 27.76
N ALA A 286 13.26 11.66 27.03
CA ALA A 286 13.44 10.74 25.92
C ALA A 286 14.38 11.35 24.85
N PRO A 287 15.36 10.59 24.33
CA PRO A 287 16.18 11.06 23.21
C PRO A 287 15.30 11.28 21.97
N PRO A 288 15.64 12.25 21.09
CA PRO A 288 14.88 12.52 19.89
C PRO A 288 14.78 11.26 19.02
N ALA A 289 13.58 10.99 18.52
CA ALA A 289 13.30 9.84 17.68
C ALA A 289 14.22 9.84 16.43
N PRO A 290 14.83 8.70 16.06
CA PRO A 290 15.60 8.59 14.83
C PRO A 290 14.68 8.84 13.62
N PRO A 291 15.17 9.49 12.55
CA PRO A 291 14.35 9.82 11.40
C PRO A 291 13.78 8.56 10.75
N SER A 292 12.46 8.56 10.54
CA SER A 292 11.79 7.57 9.69
C SER A 292 12.38 7.62 8.28
N PRO A 293 12.71 6.48 7.65
CA PRO A 293 13.15 6.44 6.24
C PRO A 293 12.07 6.90 5.26
N TYR A 294 10.83 7.06 5.71
CA TYR A 294 9.72 7.63 4.94
C TYR A 294 9.34 8.98 5.53
N ARG A 295 10.22 9.97 5.36
CA ARG A 295 9.82 11.36 5.46
C ARG A 295 9.29 11.75 4.09
N ARG A 296 8.00 12.12 4.02
CA ARG A 296 7.47 12.85 2.86
C ARG A 296 8.43 14.02 2.57
N PRO A 297 8.93 14.20 1.34
CA PRO A 297 9.67 15.40 1.01
C PRO A 297 8.82 16.62 1.40
N PRO A 298 9.39 17.67 2.01
CA PRO A 298 8.66 18.90 2.23
C PRO A 298 8.12 19.38 0.88
N ALA A 299 6.86 19.83 0.86
CA ALA A 299 6.27 20.40 -0.34
C ALA A 299 7.21 21.48 -0.91
N PRO A 300 7.46 21.52 -2.23
CA PRO A 300 8.23 22.60 -2.81
C PRO A 300 7.56 23.93 -2.47
N PRO A 301 8.33 25.00 -2.18
CA PRO A 301 7.76 26.31 -1.92
C PRO A 301 6.88 26.73 -3.10
N ALA A 302 5.73 27.34 -2.80
CA ALA A 302 4.83 27.86 -3.81
C ALA A 302 5.61 28.76 -4.79
N PRO A 303 5.37 28.67 -6.11
CA PRO A 303 6.01 29.57 -7.05
C PRO A 303 5.64 31.02 -6.70
N PRO A 304 6.59 31.97 -6.77
CA PRO A 304 6.27 33.38 -6.55
C PRO A 304 5.18 33.82 -7.53
N ALA A 305 4.27 34.67 -7.03
CA ALA A 305 3.21 35.27 -7.83
C ALA A 305 3.78 35.88 -9.13
N PRO A 306 3.09 35.78 -10.28
CA PRO A 306 3.58 36.33 -11.53
C PRO A 306 3.82 37.83 -11.35
N ALA A 307 5.08 38.25 -11.52
CA ALA A 307 5.43 39.65 -11.60
C ALA A 307 4.68 40.27 -12.78
N THR A 308 4.03 41.41 -12.52
CA THR A 308 3.45 42.28 -13.53
C THR A 308 4.51 42.59 -14.59
N PRO A 309 4.25 42.36 -15.90
CA PRO A 309 5.25 42.66 -16.92
C PRO A 309 5.47 44.18 -17.02
N PRO A 310 6.72 44.67 -17.10
CA PRO A 310 7.00 46.05 -17.45
C PRO A 310 6.61 46.33 -18.91
N PRO A 311 6.33 47.60 -19.28
CA PRO A 311 5.87 47.93 -20.62
C PRO A 311 6.96 47.66 -21.66
N ALA A 312 6.51 47.20 -22.83
CA ALA A 312 7.34 46.82 -23.96
C ALA A 312 8.27 47.95 -24.42
N THR A 313 9.56 47.65 -24.53
CA THR A 313 10.53 48.42 -25.31
C THR A 313 11.09 47.57 -26.44
N ALA A 314 11.22 48.25 -27.59
CA ALA A 314 11.56 47.82 -28.93
C ALA A 314 12.60 46.69 -29.12
N SER A 315 12.36 45.95 -30.20
CA SER A 315 13.10 44.84 -30.81
C SER A 315 14.60 45.04 -31.05
N ALA A 316 15.33 43.90 -31.02
CA ALA A 316 16.49 43.61 -31.88
C ALA A 316 16.45 42.12 -32.29
N PRO A 317 16.93 41.73 -33.48
CA PRO A 317 16.54 40.48 -34.14
C PRO A 317 17.34 39.25 -33.69
N GLU A 318 16.65 38.10 -33.70
CA GLU A 318 17.16 36.76 -33.40
C GLU A 318 18.05 36.19 -34.53
N PRO A 319 19.16 35.48 -34.23
CA PRO A 319 19.97 34.81 -35.25
C PRO A 319 19.28 33.51 -35.76
N PRO A 320 19.41 33.16 -37.05
CA PRO A 320 18.68 32.03 -37.63
C PRO A 320 19.22 30.66 -37.17
N LEU A 321 18.31 29.74 -36.86
CA LEU A 321 18.56 28.33 -36.60
C LEU A 321 19.08 27.58 -37.84
N PRO A 322 19.96 26.57 -37.69
CA PRO A 322 20.38 25.70 -38.79
C PRO A 322 19.27 24.72 -39.23
N PRO A 323 19.24 24.29 -40.51
CA PRO A 323 18.19 23.44 -41.05
C PRO A 323 18.24 21.99 -40.51
N ALA A 324 17.06 21.42 -40.27
CA ALA A 324 16.85 20.06 -39.78
C ALA A 324 17.22 18.99 -40.84
N PRO A 325 17.73 17.81 -40.42
CA PRO A 325 18.01 16.70 -41.33
C PRO A 325 16.73 15.99 -41.82
N PRO A 326 16.74 15.38 -43.02
CA PRO A 326 15.56 14.74 -43.60
C PRO A 326 15.18 13.44 -42.87
N ALA A 327 13.88 13.24 -42.66
CA ALA A 327 13.33 12.05 -42.01
C ALA A 327 13.46 10.79 -42.89
N PRO A 328 13.81 9.62 -42.31
CA PRO A 328 13.70 8.34 -43.02
C PRO A 328 12.24 7.86 -43.08
N ASN A 329 11.87 7.32 -44.25
CA ASN A 329 10.54 6.84 -44.61
C ASN A 329 9.93 5.84 -43.61
N SER A 330 8.74 6.13 -43.09
CA SER A 330 7.87 5.15 -42.41
C SER A 330 7.12 4.29 -43.43
N PRO A 331 7.00 2.97 -43.22
CA PRO A 331 6.06 2.14 -43.98
C PRO A 331 4.60 2.43 -43.57
N ALA A 332 3.70 2.29 -44.54
CA ALA A 332 2.30 2.70 -44.50
C ALA A 332 1.45 2.12 -43.34
N ASP A 333 0.61 2.97 -42.75
CA ASP A 333 -0.46 2.58 -41.83
C ASP A 333 -1.62 1.87 -42.56
N PRO A 334 -2.27 0.86 -41.96
CA PRO A 334 -3.51 0.27 -42.46
C PRO A 334 -4.72 1.22 -42.28
N PRO A 335 -5.79 1.07 -43.10
CA PRO A 335 -6.86 2.06 -43.20
C PRO A 335 -7.77 2.12 -41.96
N VAL A 336 -8.12 3.35 -41.57
CA VAL A 336 -9.04 3.71 -40.47
C VAL A 336 -10.50 3.43 -40.88
N PRO A 337 -11.34 2.78 -40.03
CA PRO A 337 -12.76 2.59 -40.32
C PRO A 337 -13.59 3.89 -40.13
N PRO A 338 -14.71 4.06 -40.87
CA PRO A 338 -15.43 5.33 -40.97
C PRO A 338 -16.22 5.72 -39.72
N LYS A 339 -16.27 7.04 -39.47
CA LYS A 339 -16.93 7.73 -38.35
C LYS A 339 -18.47 7.62 -38.44
N PRO A 340 -19.19 7.26 -37.35
CA PRO A 340 -20.66 7.29 -37.33
C PRO A 340 -21.24 8.72 -37.25
N PRO A 341 -22.46 8.94 -37.77
CA PRO A 341 -23.06 10.27 -37.98
C PRO A 341 -23.52 10.96 -36.70
N ALA A 342 -23.49 12.30 -36.73
CA ALA A 342 -23.85 13.19 -35.62
C ALA A 342 -25.37 13.30 -35.38
N PRO A 343 -25.84 13.38 -34.12
CA PRO A 343 -27.23 13.73 -33.81
C PRO A 343 -27.50 15.25 -33.91
N PRO A 344 -28.76 15.66 -34.13
CA PRO A 344 -29.13 17.01 -34.58
C PRO A 344 -29.02 18.09 -33.49
N GLY A 345 -28.78 19.33 -33.96
CA GLY A 345 -28.36 20.47 -33.16
C GLY A 345 -29.35 20.96 -32.10
N VAL A 346 -28.77 21.40 -30.98
CA VAL A 346 -29.42 22.25 -29.98
C VAL A 346 -28.82 23.64 -30.10
N VAL A 347 -29.70 24.63 -30.27
CA VAL A 347 -29.39 26.05 -30.41
C VAL A 347 -28.68 26.55 -29.14
N ALA A 348 -27.50 27.16 -29.33
CA ALA A 348 -26.73 27.75 -28.24
C ALA A 348 -27.39 29.06 -27.76
N VAL A 349 -27.76 29.12 -26.48
CA VAL A 349 -28.08 30.36 -25.76
C VAL A 349 -26.76 30.93 -25.20
N PRO A 350 -26.41 32.20 -25.45
CA PRO A 350 -25.17 32.77 -24.93
C PRO A 350 -25.25 32.99 -23.40
N PRO A 351 -24.14 32.79 -22.66
CA PRO A 351 -24.12 33.01 -21.22
C PRO A 351 -24.20 34.50 -20.85
N ALA A 352 -24.92 34.78 -19.76
CA ALA A 352 -25.08 36.11 -19.18
C ALA A 352 -23.75 36.64 -18.57
N PRO A 353 -23.52 37.97 -18.57
CA PRO A 353 -22.30 38.56 -18.01
C PRO A 353 -22.25 38.47 -16.47
N PRO A 354 -21.04 38.37 -15.87
CA PRO A 354 -20.88 38.25 -14.42
C PRO A 354 -21.26 39.55 -13.69
N ALA A 355 -21.92 39.39 -12.54
CA ALA A 355 -22.30 40.49 -11.64
C ALA A 355 -21.06 41.12 -10.93
N PRO A 356 -21.09 42.42 -10.62
CA PRO A 356 -19.97 43.12 -9.98
C PRO A 356 -19.82 42.77 -8.49
N PRO A 357 -18.59 42.86 -7.92
CA PRO A 357 -18.32 42.53 -6.52
C PRO A 357 -18.89 43.60 -5.57
N LEU A 358 -19.53 43.15 -4.48
CA LEU A 358 -19.98 44.01 -3.38
C LEU A 358 -18.81 44.34 -2.42
N PRO A 359 -18.79 45.56 -1.84
CA PRO A 359 -17.64 46.08 -1.12
C PRO A 359 -17.46 45.53 0.31
N TYR A 360 -16.18 45.46 0.69
CA TYR A 360 -15.66 45.30 2.05
C TYR A 360 -16.40 46.15 3.08
N ASN A 361 -16.70 45.57 4.24
CA ASN A 361 -16.78 46.37 5.47
C ASN A 361 -16.26 45.59 6.69
N GLN A 362 -15.44 46.31 7.45
CA GLN A 362 -14.61 45.90 8.59
C GLN A 362 -15.42 45.76 9.90
N PRO A 363 -14.85 45.07 10.91
CA PRO A 363 -15.52 44.73 12.17
C PRO A 363 -15.40 45.85 13.22
N PRO A 364 -16.19 45.80 14.30
CA PRO A 364 -15.73 46.16 15.63
C PRO A 364 -15.01 44.99 16.33
#